data_AF-A0A246HIN1-F1
#
_entry.id   AF-A0A246HIN1-F1
#
_cell.length_a   1.000
_cell.length_b   1.000
_cell.length_c   1.000
_cell.angle_alpha   90.00
_cell.angle_beta   90.00
_cell.angle_gamma   90.00
#
_symmetry.space_group_name_H-M   'P 1'
#
loop_
_entity.id
_entity.type
_entity.pdbx_description
1 polymer ?
#
loop_
_entity_poly.entity_id
_entity_poly.type
_entity_poly.pdbx_seq_one_letter_code
_entity_poly.pdbx_strand_id
1 'polypeptide(L)'
;MHKGFRPVPCLLWLLLAALSLPLHAQNPRSLQDQGYRYYEVGALDAPRAARTEPAMMLMGGGEWVPAAFQWWLARAGHGRVVILRASGADELQNRLYREIGGAASVQTLVFNSRRAADDPAVLGVIAAADAIFIAGGDQSRYIRFWKGTAVNEALNAHVRAGRPIAGTSAGLAILGGYSYGALDGGSVTSRRALRDPMGKAVTLDSDFLAMPYLANVVTDTHFGKRDRLGRLIVFVARAAQRSGQQDMVGLGVDEDTALCVEADGTGQVFSRAGGYAWLVMPQRTPDRLRGGQPLDFRAIPVTGVGEGSRLHLDGFQVDDAAFEMTADIRKGRLQLR
;
A
#
# COMPACT_ATOMS: atom_id res chain seq x y z
N MET A 1 -5.64 -22.23 95.31
CA MET A 1 -4.60 -21.18 95.46
C MET A 1 -4.24 -20.65 94.08
N HIS A 2 -4.07 -19.34 94.02
CA HIS A 2 -4.00 -18.49 92.83
C HIS A 2 -2.96 -18.84 91.75
N LYS A 3 -3.32 -18.43 90.52
CA LYS A 3 -2.58 -17.64 89.49
C LYS A 3 -2.87 -18.30 88.11
N GLY A 4 -3.56 -17.71 87.14
CA GLY A 4 -3.68 -16.32 86.73
C GLY A 4 -2.71 -16.06 85.57
N PHE A 5 -3.15 -16.12 84.31
CA PHE A 5 -2.68 -15.26 83.21
C PHE A 5 -3.59 -15.37 81.96
N ARG A 6 -3.68 -14.25 81.25
CA ARG A 6 -4.67 -13.84 80.24
C ARG A 6 -4.34 -14.29 78.78
N PRO A 7 -5.29 -14.15 77.83
CA PRO A 7 -5.27 -14.79 76.52
C PRO A 7 -4.53 -13.97 75.44
N VAL A 8 -4.10 -14.63 74.37
CA VAL A 8 -3.64 -13.98 73.12
C VAL A 8 -4.36 -14.63 71.94
N PRO A 9 -5.06 -13.86 71.07
CA PRO A 9 -5.63 -14.37 69.83
C PRO A 9 -4.58 -14.31 68.71
N CYS A 10 -4.22 -15.45 68.13
CA CYS A 10 -3.38 -15.47 66.93
C CYS A 10 -4.28 -15.30 65.70
N LEU A 11 -4.22 -14.12 65.11
CA LEU A 11 -4.84 -13.77 63.83
C LEU A 11 -4.39 -14.75 62.72
N LEU A 12 -5.37 -15.27 61.98
CA LEU A 12 -5.23 -15.78 60.62
C LEU A 12 -4.74 -14.63 59.71
N TRP A 13 -3.63 -14.81 59.01
CA TRP A 13 -3.29 -14.04 57.80
C TRP A 13 -3.15 -15.01 56.63
N LEU A 14 -4.16 -15.02 55.77
CA LEU A 14 -4.12 -15.61 54.44
C LEU A 14 -3.30 -14.69 53.53
N LEU A 15 -2.07 -15.08 53.20
CA LEU A 15 -1.25 -14.45 52.16
C LEU A 15 -1.69 -14.98 50.79
N LEU A 16 -2.56 -14.23 50.11
CA LEU A 16 -2.78 -14.35 48.67
C LEU A 16 -1.58 -13.74 47.94
N ALA A 17 -0.64 -14.59 47.53
CA ALA A 17 0.44 -14.19 46.63
C ALA A 17 -0.11 -14.04 45.21
N ALA A 18 -0.48 -12.82 44.82
CA ALA A 18 -0.72 -12.49 43.42
C ALA A 18 0.63 -12.51 42.67
N LEU A 19 0.87 -13.54 41.85
CA LEU A 19 1.94 -13.52 40.86
C LEU A 19 1.59 -12.49 39.78
N SER A 20 2.00 -11.24 39.99
CA SER A 20 2.07 -10.25 38.92
C SER A 20 3.27 -10.58 38.04
N LEU A 21 3.04 -11.23 36.90
CA LEU A 21 4.03 -11.27 35.82
C LEU A 21 4.26 -9.84 35.34
N PRO A 22 5.51 -9.33 35.31
CA PRO A 22 5.75 -8.02 34.74
C PRO A 22 5.52 -8.10 33.22
N LEU A 23 4.47 -7.45 32.74
CA LEU A 23 4.39 -7.02 31.34
C LEU A 23 5.60 -6.11 31.11
N HIS A 24 6.67 -6.65 30.54
CA HIS A 24 7.75 -5.84 30.02
C HIS A 24 7.20 -5.07 28.83
N ALA A 25 6.74 -3.84 29.07
CA ALA A 25 6.60 -2.85 28.01
C ALA A 25 7.99 -2.66 27.39
N GLN A 26 8.23 -3.29 26.25
CA GLN A 26 9.48 -3.13 25.51
C GLN A 26 9.61 -1.64 25.15
N ASN A 27 10.69 -1.02 25.63
CA ASN A 27 10.98 0.37 25.34
C ASN A 27 11.23 0.50 23.81
N PRO A 28 10.49 1.34 23.06
CA PRO A 28 10.71 1.52 21.62
C PRO A 28 12.10 2.08 21.26
N ARG A 29 12.91 2.47 22.26
CA ARG A 29 14.26 3.01 22.12
C ARG A 29 15.35 2.02 21.70
N SER A 30 15.07 0.73 21.48
CA SER A 30 16.08 -0.26 21.03
C SER A 30 15.80 -0.90 19.66
N LEU A 31 14.97 -0.28 18.82
CA LEU A 31 14.57 -0.81 17.51
C LEU A 31 15.65 -0.65 16.40
N GLN A 32 16.93 -0.70 16.77
CA GLN A 32 18.02 -0.92 15.81
C GLN A 32 18.48 -2.37 15.93
N ASP A 33 17.81 -3.25 15.20
CA ASP A 33 18.19 -4.66 15.10
C ASP A 33 18.79 -4.98 13.72
N GLN A 34 19.47 -6.12 13.62
CA GLN A 34 19.94 -6.73 12.39
C GLN A 34 18.79 -6.97 11.39
N GLY A 35 18.47 -5.98 10.56
CA GLY A 35 17.55 -6.19 9.43
C GLY A 35 16.51 -5.11 9.23
N TYR A 36 16.44 -4.11 10.10
CA TYR A 36 15.68 -2.89 9.84
C TYR A 36 16.28 -1.67 10.55
N ARG A 37 15.90 -0.47 10.10
CA ARG A 37 16.14 0.79 10.82
C ARG A 37 14.81 1.37 11.26
N TYR A 38 14.83 2.10 12.36
CA TYR A 38 13.66 2.70 12.95
C TYR A 38 13.91 4.17 13.27
N TYR A 39 12.93 5.00 12.96
CA TYR A 39 12.92 6.44 13.22
C TYR A 39 11.56 6.86 13.76
N GLU A 40 11.53 7.89 14.60
CA GLU A 40 10.29 8.35 15.24
C GLU A 40 10.26 9.86 15.45
N VAL A 41 9.06 10.43 15.51
CA VAL A 41 8.80 11.83 15.87
C VAL A 41 7.37 11.97 16.40
N GLY A 42 7.14 12.92 17.31
CA GLY A 42 5.83 13.21 17.89
C GLY A 42 5.54 12.45 19.19
N ALA A 43 4.27 12.43 19.61
CA ALA A 43 3.84 11.85 20.88
C ALA A 43 3.46 10.38 20.71
N LEU A 44 4.41 9.47 20.96
CA LEU A 44 4.23 8.03 20.79
C LEU A 44 3.36 7.39 21.88
N ASP A 45 3.31 8.02 23.04
CA ASP A 45 2.50 7.67 24.20
C ASP A 45 1.07 8.24 24.15
N ALA A 46 0.81 9.19 23.24
CA ALA A 46 -0.52 9.75 23.05
C ALA A 46 -1.53 8.64 22.72
N PRO A 47 -2.77 8.67 23.27
CA PRO A 47 -3.78 7.67 22.96
C PRO A 47 -3.98 7.49 21.46
N ARG A 48 -4.42 6.29 21.05
CA ARG A 48 -4.83 6.04 19.66
C ARG A 48 -5.96 6.99 19.26
N ALA A 49 -6.07 7.25 17.97
CA ALA A 49 -7.23 7.96 17.43
C ALA A 49 -8.54 7.29 17.91
N ALA A 50 -9.48 8.11 18.38
CA ALA A 50 -10.78 7.62 18.87
C ALA A 50 -11.59 6.92 17.77
N ARG A 51 -11.40 7.35 16.51
CA ARG A 51 -12.01 6.76 15.33
C ARG A 51 -11.07 6.90 14.14
N THR A 52 -11.04 5.87 13.31
CA THR A 52 -10.45 5.88 11.96
C THR A 52 -11.52 5.52 10.94
N GLU A 53 -11.30 5.90 9.68
CA GLU A 53 -12.18 5.59 8.56
C GLU A 53 -11.41 4.79 7.49
N PRO A 54 -12.03 3.77 6.86
CA PRO A 54 -11.40 3.06 5.76
C PRO A 54 -11.13 4.03 4.61
N ALA A 55 -9.90 4.05 4.12
CA ALA A 55 -9.52 4.91 3.01
C ALA A 55 -8.25 4.37 2.34
N MET A 56 -8.10 4.64 1.04
CA MET A 56 -6.91 4.29 0.28
C MET A 56 -6.36 5.54 -0.41
N MET A 57 -5.06 5.82 -0.29
CA MET A 57 -4.39 6.84 -1.11
C MET A 57 -3.35 6.17 -2.01
N LEU A 58 -3.61 6.21 -3.32
CA LEU A 58 -2.80 5.63 -4.39
C LEU A 58 -2.02 6.76 -5.09
N MET A 59 -0.79 7.02 -4.67
CA MET A 59 0.05 8.07 -5.25
C MET A 59 1.05 7.53 -6.29
N GLY A 60 1.09 8.14 -7.48
CA GLY A 60 1.89 7.63 -8.59
C GLY A 60 3.41 7.83 -8.47
N GLY A 61 3.89 8.47 -7.39
CA GLY A 61 5.30 8.81 -7.20
C GLY A 61 5.59 10.28 -7.53
N GLY A 62 6.87 10.65 -7.59
CA GLY A 62 7.26 12.05 -7.68
C GLY A 62 7.16 12.75 -6.32
N GLU A 63 6.79 14.02 -6.33
CA GLU A 63 6.69 14.90 -5.19
C GLU A 63 5.34 14.75 -4.46
N TRP A 64 5.35 14.81 -3.12
CA TRP A 64 4.14 14.58 -2.31
C TRP A 64 3.06 15.62 -2.58
N VAL A 65 1.81 15.17 -2.70
CA VAL A 65 0.62 16.00 -2.90
C VAL A 65 0.02 16.34 -1.52
N PRO A 66 0.27 17.53 -0.94
CA PRO A 66 -0.05 17.77 0.48
C PRO A 66 -1.54 17.63 0.79
N ALA A 67 -2.41 18.07 -0.13
CA ALA A 67 -3.86 17.93 0.01
C ALA A 67 -4.31 16.46 0.14
N ALA A 68 -3.70 15.54 -0.62
CA ALA A 68 -4.00 14.12 -0.54
C ALA A 68 -3.58 13.52 0.80
N PHE A 69 -2.40 13.90 1.32
CA PHE A 69 -1.95 13.46 2.63
C PHE A 69 -2.80 14.02 3.77
N GLN A 70 -3.22 15.29 3.68
CA GLN A 70 -4.12 15.91 4.67
C GLN A 70 -5.49 15.23 4.68
N TRP A 71 -6.06 14.95 3.50
CA TRP A 71 -7.29 14.15 3.37
C TRP A 71 -7.10 12.77 4.02
N TRP A 72 -6.00 12.08 3.75
CA TRP A 72 -5.73 10.75 4.29
C TRP A 72 -5.54 10.77 5.82
N LEU A 73 -4.84 11.77 6.35
CA LEU A 73 -4.64 11.97 7.79
C LEU A 73 -5.94 12.28 8.54
N ALA A 74 -6.89 12.97 7.90
CA ALA A 74 -8.22 13.18 8.48
C ALA A 74 -8.94 11.85 8.69
N ARG A 75 -8.87 10.92 7.73
CA ARG A 75 -9.41 9.54 7.87
C ARG A 75 -8.65 8.72 8.92
N ALA A 76 -7.40 9.05 9.18
CA ALA A 76 -6.61 8.48 10.27
C ALA A 76 -6.98 9.06 11.65
N GLY A 77 -7.94 9.98 11.73
CA GLY A 77 -8.26 10.70 12.96
C GLY A 77 -7.09 11.51 13.50
N HIS A 78 -6.16 11.94 12.63
CA HIS A 78 -4.92 12.61 13.01
C HIS A 78 -4.03 11.80 13.97
N GLY A 79 -4.19 10.48 13.97
CA GLY A 79 -3.54 9.56 14.91
C GLY A 79 -2.09 9.21 14.60
N ARG A 80 -1.69 8.02 15.03
CA ARG A 80 -0.33 7.49 14.87
C ARG A 80 -0.13 6.94 13.46
N VAL A 81 0.89 7.41 12.76
CA VAL A 81 1.23 6.94 11.41
C VAL A 81 2.48 6.07 11.42
N VAL A 82 2.43 4.95 10.72
CA VAL A 82 3.61 4.13 10.43
C VAL A 82 3.94 4.22 8.94
N ILE A 83 5.17 4.62 8.65
CA ILE A 83 5.76 4.62 7.30
C ILE A 83 6.59 3.35 7.14
N LEU A 84 6.27 2.54 6.13
CA LEU A 84 7.00 1.32 5.82
C LEU A 84 7.83 1.52 4.55
N ARG A 85 9.11 1.16 4.61
CA ARG A 85 10.05 1.19 3.48
C ARG A 85 10.82 -0.11 3.43
N ALA A 86 11.20 -0.55 2.25
CA ALA A 86 12.15 -1.66 2.08
C ALA A 86 13.45 -1.19 1.42
N SER A 87 13.58 0.10 1.11
CA SER A 87 14.76 0.69 0.47
C SER A 87 14.85 2.19 0.77
N GLY A 88 16.03 2.76 0.51
CA GLY A 88 16.35 4.14 0.87
C GLY A 88 16.78 4.26 2.33
N ALA A 89 17.24 5.44 2.72
CA ALA A 89 17.64 5.75 4.09
C ALA A 89 16.97 7.02 4.62
N ASP A 90 16.06 7.62 3.85
CA ASP A 90 15.50 8.92 4.21
C ASP A 90 14.52 8.81 5.38
N GLU A 91 14.61 9.80 6.24
CA GLU A 91 13.77 10.02 7.39
C GLU A 91 12.43 10.66 7.01
N LEU A 92 11.55 9.87 6.37
CA LEU A 92 10.25 10.36 5.90
C LEU A 92 9.32 10.81 7.03
N GLN A 93 9.57 10.38 8.27
CA GLN A 93 8.77 10.80 9.42
C GLN A 93 8.80 12.30 9.64
N ASN A 94 9.96 12.95 9.42
CA ASN A 94 10.07 14.40 9.59
C ASN A 94 9.26 15.15 8.54
N ARG A 95 9.29 14.69 7.29
CA ARG A 95 8.50 15.29 6.22
C ARG A 95 7.00 15.20 6.52
N LEU A 96 6.50 14.02 6.88
CA LEU A 96 5.08 13.85 7.21
C LEU A 96 4.69 14.65 8.46
N TYR A 97 5.49 14.59 9.52
CA TYR A 97 5.14 15.22 10.80
C TYR A 97 5.29 16.74 10.79
N ARG A 98 6.35 17.28 10.18
CA ARG A 98 6.70 18.71 10.25
C ARG A 98 6.25 19.52 9.05
N GLU A 99 6.31 18.96 7.84
CA GLU A 99 5.97 19.70 6.62
C GLU A 99 4.50 19.53 6.23
N ILE A 100 3.98 18.29 6.27
CA ILE A 100 2.55 18.04 6.04
C ILE A 100 1.75 18.40 7.30
N GLY A 101 2.18 17.90 8.45
CA GLY A 101 1.54 18.16 9.74
C GLY A 101 0.25 17.37 9.97
N GLY A 102 -0.21 17.36 11.23
CA GLY A 102 -1.51 16.78 11.60
C GLY A 102 -1.49 15.29 11.95
N ALA A 103 -0.33 14.68 12.17
CA ALA A 103 -0.23 13.34 12.79
C ALA A 103 0.18 13.48 14.27
N ALA A 104 -0.36 12.66 15.16
CA ALA A 104 0.03 12.65 16.57
C ALA A 104 1.48 12.18 16.76
N SER A 105 1.87 11.18 15.99
CA SER A 105 3.25 10.71 15.87
C SER A 105 3.46 10.00 14.53
N VAL A 106 4.71 9.94 14.10
CA VAL A 106 5.11 9.22 12.89
C VAL A 106 6.32 8.34 13.19
N GLN A 107 6.19 7.05 12.92
CA GLN A 107 7.26 6.06 13.01
C GLN A 107 7.62 5.58 11.61
N THR A 108 8.92 5.47 11.28
CA THR A 108 9.38 4.92 10.00
C THR A 108 10.18 3.66 10.24
N LEU A 109 9.78 2.55 9.58
CA LEU A 109 10.50 1.28 9.55
C LEU A 109 11.12 1.08 8.16
N VAL A 110 12.44 0.92 8.10
CA VAL A 110 13.18 0.65 6.86
C VAL A 110 13.73 -0.76 6.90
N PHE A 111 13.09 -1.68 6.18
CA PHE A 111 13.45 -3.08 6.10
C PHE A 111 14.67 -3.28 5.21
N ASN A 112 15.70 -3.93 5.76
CA ASN A 112 16.91 -4.31 5.05
C ASN A 112 16.95 -5.82 4.73
N SER A 113 16.09 -6.62 5.36
CA SER A 113 16.01 -8.06 5.15
C SER A 113 14.60 -8.60 5.44
N ARG A 114 14.30 -9.80 4.93
CA ARG A 114 13.08 -10.56 5.25
C ARG A 114 12.98 -10.93 6.73
N ARG A 115 14.10 -11.11 7.45
CA ARG A 115 14.10 -11.49 8.87
C ARG A 115 13.32 -10.52 9.74
N ALA A 116 13.39 -9.22 9.44
CA ALA A 116 12.67 -8.19 10.18
C ALA A 116 11.15 -8.29 10.03
N ALA A 117 10.65 -9.03 9.03
CA ALA A 117 9.22 -9.15 8.77
C ALA A 117 8.48 -10.07 9.74
N ASP A 118 9.21 -10.80 10.59
CA ASP A 118 8.67 -11.65 11.66
C ASP A 118 9.13 -11.19 13.05
N ASP A 119 9.77 -10.02 13.14
CA ASP A 119 10.26 -9.46 14.40
C ASP A 119 9.07 -8.94 15.25
N PRO A 120 8.86 -9.43 16.50
CA PRO A 120 7.75 -8.99 17.35
C PRO A 120 7.69 -7.49 17.60
N ALA A 121 8.84 -6.81 17.62
CA ALA A 121 8.91 -5.38 17.88
C ALA A 121 8.44 -4.57 16.66
N VAL A 122 8.78 -5.03 15.45
CA VAL A 122 8.26 -4.50 14.18
C VAL A 122 6.73 -4.67 14.12
N LEU A 123 6.24 -5.86 14.47
CA LEU A 123 4.81 -6.16 14.47
C LEU A 123 4.05 -5.31 15.50
N GLY A 124 4.65 -5.05 16.67
CA GLY A 124 4.09 -4.15 17.68
C GLY A 124 3.89 -2.73 17.17
N VAL A 125 4.86 -2.19 16.44
CA VAL A 125 4.75 -0.86 15.80
C VAL A 125 3.62 -0.84 14.77
N ILE A 126 3.54 -1.84 13.88
CA ILE A 126 2.51 -1.91 12.85
C ILE A 126 1.11 -2.05 13.46
N ALA A 127 0.93 -2.89 14.48
CA ALA A 127 -0.36 -3.10 15.13
C ALA A 127 -0.90 -1.83 15.83
N ALA A 128 0.00 -0.98 16.32
CA ALA A 128 -0.31 0.28 16.97
C ALA A 128 -0.69 1.41 15.99
N ALA A 129 -0.46 1.24 14.69
CA ALA A 129 -0.73 2.25 13.68
C ALA A 129 -2.23 2.55 13.54
N ASP A 130 -2.59 3.83 13.54
CA ASP A 130 -3.92 4.30 13.12
C ASP A 130 -3.97 4.43 11.59
N ALA A 131 -2.84 4.70 10.94
CA ALA A 131 -2.69 4.67 9.49
C ALA A 131 -1.31 4.19 9.04
N ILE A 132 -1.25 3.56 7.86
CA ILE A 132 0.00 3.02 7.28
C ILE A 132 0.28 3.64 5.92
N PHE A 133 1.49 4.16 5.73
CA PHE A 133 1.99 4.64 4.44
C PHE A 133 3.14 3.78 3.94
N ILE A 134 3.00 3.18 2.77
CA ILE A 134 4.05 2.39 2.11
C ILE A 134 4.79 3.30 1.13
N ALA A 135 6.05 3.60 1.42
CA ALA A 135 6.81 4.57 0.64
C ALA A 135 7.27 4.04 -0.74
N GLY A 136 7.82 4.93 -1.54
CA GLY A 136 8.52 4.58 -2.78
C GLY A 136 9.84 3.83 -2.52
N GLY A 137 10.43 3.29 -3.58
CA GLY A 137 11.63 2.47 -3.48
C GLY A 137 11.72 1.37 -4.53
N ASP A 138 12.30 0.25 -4.13
CA ASP A 138 12.35 -0.99 -4.91
C ASP A 138 11.20 -1.92 -4.52
N GLN A 139 10.19 -2.04 -5.40
CA GLN A 139 9.02 -2.87 -5.15
C GLN A 139 9.33 -4.36 -5.03
N SER A 140 10.44 -4.84 -5.62
CA SER A 140 10.82 -6.25 -5.52
C SER A 140 11.15 -6.64 -4.08
N ARG A 141 11.66 -5.67 -3.30
CA ARG A 141 11.99 -5.88 -1.88
C ARG A 141 10.74 -5.96 -1.02
N TYR A 142 9.67 -5.21 -1.34
CA TYR A 142 8.39 -5.37 -0.64
C TYR A 142 7.84 -6.79 -0.78
N ILE A 143 7.80 -7.32 -2.00
CA ILE A 143 7.33 -8.69 -2.25
C ILE A 143 8.27 -9.71 -1.57
N ARG A 144 9.59 -9.61 -1.80
CA ARG A 144 10.57 -10.57 -1.26
C ARG A 144 10.65 -10.55 0.27
N PHE A 145 10.48 -9.40 0.89
CA PHE A 145 10.64 -9.28 2.35
C PHE A 145 9.34 -9.54 3.09
N TRP A 146 8.18 -9.15 2.54
CA TRP A 146 6.95 -9.19 3.32
C TRP A 146 6.01 -10.30 2.91
N LYS A 147 5.93 -10.70 1.63
CA LYS A 147 4.90 -11.66 1.19
C LYS A 147 4.99 -12.98 1.97
N GLY A 148 3.89 -13.39 2.59
CA GLY A 148 3.81 -14.62 3.39
C GLY A 148 4.56 -14.57 4.73
N THR A 149 4.77 -13.38 5.30
CA THR A 149 5.35 -13.17 6.64
C THR A 149 4.33 -12.57 7.60
N ALA A 150 4.68 -12.46 8.88
CA ALA A 150 3.82 -11.81 9.87
C ALA A 150 3.53 -10.33 9.55
N VAL A 151 4.46 -9.58 8.95
CA VAL A 151 4.20 -8.21 8.47
C VAL A 151 3.10 -8.18 7.42
N ASN A 152 3.09 -9.13 6.49
CA ASN A 152 2.06 -9.18 5.47
C ASN A 152 0.68 -9.47 6.06
N GLU A 153 0.58 -10.40 7.02
CA GLU A 153 -0.66 -10.61 7.76
C GLU A 153 -1.08 -9.38 8.57
N ALA A 154 -0.13 -8.70 9.22
CA ALA A 154 -0.41 -7.48 9.98
C ALA A 154 -0.95 -6.34 9.08
N LEU A 155 -0.45 -6.22 7.85
CA LEU A 155 -0.98 -5.25 6.88
C LEU A 155 -2.40 -5.61 6.45
N ASN A 156 -2.68 -6.89 6.15
CA ASN A 156 -4.04 -7.33 5.85
C ASN A 156 -4.99 -7.15 7.06
N ALA A 157 -4.51 -7.39 8.27
CA ALA A 157 -5.27 -7.13 9.49
C ALA A 157 -5.58 -5.64 9.69
N HIS A 158 -4.63 -4.75 9.37
CA HIS A 158 -4.83 -3.30 9.40
C HIS A 158 -5.93 -2.87 8.43
N VAL A 159 -5.90 -3.38 7.20
CA VAL A 159 -6.95 -3.12 6.19
C VAL A 159 -8.30 -3.68 6.64
N ARG A 160 -8.35 -4.93 7.13
CA ARG A 160 -9.57 -5.56 7.66
C ARG A 160 -10.17 -4.82 8.86
N ALA A 161 -9.33 -4.14 9.65
CA ALA A 161 -9.76 -3.30 10.76
C ALA A 161 -10.37 -1.96 10.31
N GLY A 162 -10.50 -1.71 9.00
CA GLY A 162 -11.08 -0.48 8.46
C GLY A 162 -10.19 0.75 8.69
N ARG A 163 -8.88 0.55 8.77
CA ARG A 163 -7.92 1.66 8.95
C ARG A 163 -7.35 2.09 7.61
N PRO A 164 -7.08 3.40 7.44
CA PRO A 164 -6.63 3.91 6.16
C PRO A 164 -5.18 3.47 5.87
N ILE A 165 -4.92 3.21 4.60
CA ILE A 165 -3.61 2.80 4.09
C ILE A 165 -3.29 3.57 2.81
N ALA A 166 -2.01 3.84 2.58
CA ALA A 166 -1.57 4.63 1.46
C ALA A 166 -0.27 4.08 0.87
N GLY A 167 -0.03 4.35 -0.41
CA GLY A 167 1.17 3.90 -1.10
C GLY A 167 1.63 4.92 -2.13
N THR A 168 2.95 5.12 -2.27
CA THR A 168 3.52 5.91 -3.36
C THR A 168 4.52 5.12 -4.18
N SER A 169 4.52 5.28 -5.51
CA SER A 169 5.47 4.60 -6.40
C SER A 169 5.46 3.07 -6.18
N ALA A 170 6.56 2.47 -5.76
CA ALA A 170 6.64 1.06 -5.39
C ALA A 170 5.61 0.64 -4.32
N GLY A 171 5.27 1.53 -3.38
CA GLY A 171 4.23 1.28 -2.38
C GLY A 171 2.82 1.25 -2.96
N LEU A 172 2.51 2.06 -3.98
CA LEU A 172 1.24 1.95 -4.72
C LEU A 172 1.20 0.64 -5.50
N ALA A 173 2.30 0.30 -6.18
CA ALA A 173 2.36 -0.84 -7.10
C ALA A 173 2.00 -2.20 -6.46
N ILE A 174 2.09 -2.32 -5.14
CA ILE A 174 1.77 -3.53 -4.36
C ILE A 174 0.38 -3.50 -3.71
N LEU A 175 -0.43 -2.45 -3.92
CA LEU A 175 -1.79 -2.35 -3.38
C LEU A 175 -2.84 -3.00 -4.30
N GLY A 176 -2.57 -3.16 -5.59
CA GLY A 176 -3.43 -3.92 -6.49
C GLY A 176 -3.45 -5.41 -6.12
N GLY A 177 -4.56 -6.09 -6.38
CA GLY A 177 -4.67 -7.54 -6.25
C GLY A 177 -3.65 -8.28 -7.13
N TYR A 178 -3.20 -7.63 -8.21
CA TYR A 178 -2.06 -8.02 -9.01
C TYR A 178 -1.01 -6.90 -9.06
N SER A 179 0.25 -7.26 -8.91
CA SER A 179 1.36 -6.31 -8.81
C SER A 179 2.47 -6.64 -9.78
N TYR A 180 2.99 -5.63 -10.49
CA TYR A 180 4.26 -5.76 -11.19
C TYR A 180 5.43 -5.66 -10.20
N GLY A 181 6.05 -6.80 -9.90
CA GLY A 181 7.02 -6.94 -8.82
C GLY A 181 8.45 -6.55 -9.15
N ALA A 182 8.80 -6.27 -10.41
CA ALA A 182 10.19 -5.97 -10.82
C ALA A 182 11.22 -7.01 -10.30
N LEU A 183 10.82 -8.29 -10.23
CA LEU A 183 11.60 -9.34 -9.56
C LEU A 183 12.88 -9.72 -10.32
N ASP A 184 13.06 -9.21 -11.54
CA ASP A 184 14.30 -9.35 -12.31
C ASP A 184 15.32 -8.23 -11.99
N GLY A 185 15.02 -7.34 -11.04
CA GLY A 185 15.85 -6.20 -10.67
C GLY A 185 15.72 -5.00 -11.61
N GLY A 186 14.80 -5.05 -12.58
CA GLY A 186 14.59 -3.98 -13.56
C GLY A 186 13.16 -3.45 -13.59
N SER A 187 12.95 -2.40 -14.38
CA SER A 187 11.63 -1.88 -14.70
C SER A 187 11.37 -2.06 -16.19
N VAL A 188 10.59 -3.09 -16.56
CA VAL A 188 10.22 -3.33 -17.96
C VAL A 188 9.53 -2.09 -18.55
N THR A 189 9.91 -1.71 -19.77
CA THR A 189 9.31 -0.59 -20.50
C THR A 189 8.15 -1.08 -21.35
N SER A 190 7.24 -0.18 -21.76
CA SER A 190 6.15 -0.50 -22.69
C SER A 190 6.66 -1.16 -23.96
N ARG A 191 7.67 -0.59 -24.62
CA ARG A 191 8.29 -1.19 -25.82
C ARG A 191 8.76 -2.64 -25.61
N ARG A 192 9.37 -2.94 -24.46
CA ARG A 192 9.88 -4.29 -24.17
C ARG A 192 8.73 -5.26 -23.84
N ALA A 193 7.78 -4.84 -23.02
CA ALA A 193 6.62 -5.63 -22.64
C ALA A 193 5.74 -5.95 -23.87
N LEU A 194 5.49 -4.98 -24.74
CA LEU A 194 4.68 -5.16 -25.95
C LEU A 194 5.31 -6.09 -26.98
N ARG A 195 6.64 -6.14 -27.06
CA ARG A 195 7.38 -7.01 -27.98
C ARG A 195 7.40 -8.48 -27.53
N ASP A 196 7.42 -8.72 -26.23
CA ASP A 196 7.42 -10.07 -25.66
C ASP A 196 6.61 -10.07 -24.34
N PRO A 197 5.28 -10.17 -24.43
CA PRO A 197 4.40 -10.02 -23.27
C PRO A 197 4.49 -11.18 -22.28
N MET A 198 5.04 -12.32 -22.69
CA MET A 198 5.33 -13.47 -21.82
C MET A 198 6.81 -13.51 -21.38
N GLY A 199 7.59 -12.49 -21.72
CA GLY A 199 9.01 -12.45 -21.43
C GLY A 199 9.31 -12.39 -19.93
N LYS A 200 10.47 -12.91 -19.53
CA LYS A 200 10.90 -13.01 -18.12
C LYS A 200 10.91 -11.71 -17.31
N ALA A 201 10.91 -10.56 -17.99
CA ALA A 201 10.86 -9.25 -17.35
C ALA A 201 9.44 -8.87 -16.90
N VAL A 202 8.39 -9.53 -17.40
CA VAL A 202 7.00 -9.33 -16.98
C VAL A 202 6.74 -10.18 -15.74
N THR A 203 7.19 -9.66 -14.60
CA THR A 203 7.14 -10.32 -13.28
C THR A 203 5.88 -9.91 -12.53
N LEU A 204 4.77 -10.59 -12.77
CA LEU A 204 3.52 -10.37 -12.05
C LEU A 204 3.44 -11.24 -10.81
N ASP A 205 3.02 -10.63 -9.72
CA ASP A 205 2.69 -11.28 -8.46
C ASP A 205 1.23 -10.97 -8.10
N SER A 206 0.64 -11.74 -7.18
CA SER A 206 -0.75 -11.62 -6.73
C SER A 206 -0.85 -11.97 -5.26
N ASP A 207 -1.98 -11.72 -4.61
CA ASP A 207 -2.23 -12.17 -3.23
C ASP A 207 -1.23 -11.57 -2.23
N PHE A 208 -0.84 -10.31 -2.45
CA PHE A 208 0.02 -9.57 -1.54
C PHE A 208 -0.82 -8.85 -0.49
N LEU A 209 -1.69 -7.91 -0.89
CA LEU A 209 -2.62 -7.23 0.02
C LEU A 209 -4.07 -7.40 -0.46
N ALA A 210 -4.96 -7.75 0.47
CA ALA A 210 -6.39 -7.88 0.23
C ALA A 210 -7.07 -6.52 0.39
N MET A 211 -6.90 -5.66 -0.62
CA MET A 211 -7.45 -4.31 -0.64
C MET A 211 -8.90 -4.30 -1.17
N PRO A 212 -9.86 -3.64 -0.48
CA PRO A 212 -11.22 -3.46 -0.99
C PRO A 212 -11.22 -2.88 -2.40
N TYR A 213 -12.10 -3.38 -3.27
CA TYR A 213 -12.25 -3.00 -4.68
C TYR A 213 -11.04 -3.25 -5.61
N LEU A 214 -9.87 -3.62 -5.09
CA LEU A 214 -8.66 -3.76 -5.91
C LEU A 214 -8.27 -5.22 -6.22
N ALA A 215 -9.08 -6.20 -5.81
CA ALA A 215 -8.81 -7.64 -6.05
C ALA A 215 -8.53 -7.96 -7.53
N ASN A 216 -9.25 -7.29 -8.43
CA ASN A 216 -9.19 -7.48 -9.88
C ASN A 216 -8.40 -6.37 -10.59
N VAL A 217 -7.54 -5.67 -9.85
CA VAL A 217 -6.80 -4.50 -10.35
C VAL A 217 -5.30 -4.79 -10.43
N VAL A 218 -4.73 -4.45 -11.58
CA VAL A 218 -3.29 -4.33 -11.77
C VAL A 218 -2.90 -2.86 -11.63
N THR A 219 -2.08 -2.53 -10.64
CA THR A 219 -1.63 -1.15 -10.42
C THR A 219 -0.30 -0.83 -11.08
N ASP A 220 -0.15 0.41 -11.57
CA ASP A 220 1.12 0.96 -12.06
C ASP A 220 1.31 2.44 -11.67
N THR A 221 2.56 2.89 -11.66
CA THR A 221 3.00 4.20 -11.15
C THR A 221 3.82 4.97 -12.15
N HIS A 222 4.16 6.23 -11.85
CA HIS A 222 4.95 7.14 -12.69
C HIS A 222 4.47 7.14 -14.15
N PHE A 223 3.14 7.10 -14.32
CA PHE A 223 2.53 6.44 -15.46
C PHE A 223 2.79 7.16 -16.80
N GLY A 224 2.26 8.37 -16.97
CA GLY A 224 2.41 9.19 -18.16
C GLY A 224 3.86 9.57 -18.43
N LYS A 225 4.58 10.07 -17.41
CA LYS A 225 5.99 10.51 -17.54
C LYS A 225 6.93 9.42 -18.07
N ARG A 226 6.62 8.14 -17.83
CA ARG A 226 7.46 7.01 -18.26
C ARG A 226 6.86 6.17 -19.38
N ASP A 227 5.83 6.68 -20.07
CA ASP A 227 5.16 6.00 -21.18
C ASP A 227 4.75 4.57 -20.81
N ARG A 228 3.99 4.40 -19.72
CA ARG A 228 3.70 3.09 -19.12
C ARG A 228 2.38 2.45 -19.53
N LEU A 229 1.60 3.09 -20.40
CA LEU A 229 0.32 2.54 -20.88
C LEU A 229 0.50 1.17 -21.55
N GLY A 230 1.47 1.04 -22.47
CA GLY A 230 1.70 -0.22 -23.18
C GLY A 230 2.06 -1.38 -22.26
N ARG A 231 2.87 -1.16 -21.22
CA ARG A 231 3.20 -2.24 -20.26
C ARG A 231 2.05 -2.56 -19.32
N LEU A 232 1.25 -1.58 -18.90
CA LEU A 232 0.08 -1.84 -18.08
C LEU A 232 -0.94 -2.70 -18.83
N ILE A 233 -1.18 -2.43 -20.11
CA ILE A 233 -2.02 -3.28 -20.97
C ILE A 233 -1.50 -4.73 -20.99
N VAL A 234 -0.18 -4.92 -21.13
CA VAL A 234 0.45 -6.25 -21.09
C VAL A 234 0.22 -6.91 -19.72
N PHE A 235 0.34 -6.16 -18.63
CA PHE A 235 0.14 -6.70 -17.29
C PHE A 235 -1.31 -7.13 -17.06
N VAL A 236 -2.28 -6.32 -17.49
CA VAL A 236 -3.72 -6.65 -17.42
C VAL A 236 -4.01 -7.90 -18.24
N ALA A 237 -3.52 -7.99 -19.48
CA ALA A 237 -3.69 -9.17 -20.32
C ALA A 237 -3.12 -10.45 -19.68
N ARG A 238 -1.95 -10.33 -19.02
CA ARG A 238 -1.28 -11.43 -18.33
C ARG A 238 -1.99 -11.82 -17.03
N ALA A 239 -2.50 -10.85 -16.28
CA ALA A 239 -3.30 -11.08 -15.08
C ALA A 239 -4.61 -11.80 -15.44
N ALA A 240 -5.32 -11.34 -16.47
CA ALA A 240 -6.54 -11.95 -16.99
C ALA A 240 -6.32 -13.40 -17.44
N GLN A 241 -5.21 -13.65 -18.17
CA GLN A 241 -4.84 -15.01 -18.56
C GLN A 241 -4.53 -15.91 -17.34
N ARG A 242 -3.84 -15.38 -16.32
CA ARG A 242 -3.46 -16.13 -15.12
C ARG A 242 -4.66 -16.44 -14.22
N SER A 243 -5.59 -15.51 -14.08
CA SER A 243 -6.77 -15.64 -13.22
C SER A 243 -7.93 -16.37 -13.90
N GLY A 244 -7.95 -16.38 -15.24
CA GLY A 244 -9.11 -16.82 -16.02
C GLY A 244 -10.26 -15.81 -16.06
N GLN A 245 -10.09 -14.64 -15.43
CA GLN A 245 -11.11 -13.60 -15.33
C GLN A 245 -10.89 -12.53 -16.41
N GLN A 246 -11.98 -12.03 -17.01
CA GLN A 246 -11.93 -11.08 -18.13
C GLN A 246 -12.17 -9.62 -17.72
N ASP A 247 -12.55 -9.40 -16.46
CA ASP A 247 -12.84 -8.10 -15.83
C ASP A 247 -11.60 -7.49 -15.16
N MET A 248 -10.37 -7.93 -15.51
CA MET A 248 -9.16 -7.30 -15.00
C MET A 248 -9.05 -5.85 -15.47
N VAL A 249 -8.77 -4.96 -14.52
CA VAL A 249 -8.60 -3.52 -14.74
C VAL A 249 -7.15 -3.12 -14.50
N GLY A 250 -6.61 -2.29 -15.37
CA GLY A 250 -5.36 -1.60 -15.14
C GLY A 250 -5.63 -0.24 -14.50
N LEU A 251 -4.92 0.09 -13.42
CA LEU A 251 -4.96 1.39 -12.77
C LEU A 251 -3.55 2.00 -12.75
N GLY A 252 -3.30 2.97 -13.63
CA GLY A 252 -2.06 3.74 -13.68
C GLY A 252 -2.22 5.09 -13.00
N VAL A 253 -1.26 5.54 -12.19
CA VAL A 253 -1.29 6.89 -11.60
C VAL A 253 -0.04 7.68 -11.99
N ASP A 254 -0.24 8.92 -12.43
CA ASP A 254 0.83 9.83 -12.83
C ASP A 254 1.70 10.29 -11.64
N GLU A 255 2.91 10.79 -11.93
CA GLU A 255 3.70 11.47 -10.90
C GLU A 255 2.95 12.71 -10.36
N ASP A 256 3.28 13.11 -9.14
CA ASP A 256 2.74 14.30 -8.47
C ASP A 256 1.21 14.30 -8.36
N THR A 257 0.63 13.09 -8.37
CA THR A 257 -0.81 12.83 -8.42
C THR A 257 -1.17 11.68 -7.50
N ALA A 258 -2.31 11.79 -6.81
CA ALA A 258 -2.86 10.75 -5.95
C ALA A 258 -4.35 10.53 -6.25
N LEU A 259 -4.73 9.27 -6.39
CA LEU A 259 -6.12 8.83 -6.35
C LEU A 259 -6.45 8.45 -4.91
N CYS A 260 -7.36 9.20 -4.30
CA CYS A 260 -7.85 8.98 -2.94
C CYS A 260 -9.23 8.32 -3.01
N VAL A 261 -9.42 7.20 -2.33
CA VAL A 261 -10.62 6.38 -2.36
C VAL A 261 -11.22 6.24 -0.97
N GLU A 262 -12.50 6.61 -0.87
CA GLU A 262 -13.32 6.52 0.34
C GLU A 262 -13.77 5.07 0.62
N ALA A 263 -14.36 4.85 1.80
CA ALA A 263 -14.84 3.54 2.23
C ALA A 263 -15.92 2.93 1.31
N ASP A 264 -16.70 3.77 0.62
CA ASP A 264 -17.76 3.36 -0.30
C ASP A 264 -17.26 3.08 -1.73
N GLY A 265 -15.96 3.24 -1.98
CA GLY A 265 -15.35 3.04 -3.30
C GLY A 265 -15.37 4.30 -4.17
N THR A 266 -15.82 5.45 -3.67
CA THR A 266 -15.73 6.73 -4.39
C THR A 266 -14.29 7.24 -4.38
N GLY A 267 -13.76 7.50 -5.56
CA GLY A 267 -12.40 7.95 -5.82
C GLY A 267 -12.36 9.39 -6.34
N GLN A 268 -11.41 10.18 -5.83
CA GLN A 268 -11.10 11.52 -6.30
C GLN A 268 -9.60 11.70 -6.51
N VAL A 269 -9.24 12.51 -7.50
CA VAL A 269 -7.84 12.82 -7.80
C VAL A 269 -7.43 14.13 -7.15
N PHE A 270 -6.25 14.14 -6.55
CA PHE A 270 -5.51 15.33 -6.17
C PHE A 270 -4.22 15.39 -6.98
N SER A 271 -3.91 16.52 -7.62
CA SER A 271 -2.65 16.68 -8.34
C SER A 271 -1.96 18.00 -8.01
N ARG A 272 -0.63 18.02 -8.14
CA ARG A 272 0.15 19.26 -8.14
C ARG A 272 0.33 19.87 -9.52
N ALA A 273 0.16 19.05 -10.56
CA ALA A 273 0.56 19.40 -11.93
C ALA A 273 -0.47 18.97 -12.98
N GLY A 274 -1.74 18.78 -12.58
CA GLY A 274 -2.82 18.36 -13.47
C GLY A 274 -2.62 16.96 -14.08
N GLY A 275 -2.05 16.03 -13.32
CA GLY A 275 -1.92 14.62 -13.69
C GLY A 275 -3.20 13.82 -13.43
N TYR A 276 -3.21 12.58 -13.89
CA TYR A 276 -4.41 11.74 -13.91
C TYR A 276 -4.19 10.39 -13.22
N ALA A 277 -5.29 9.78 -12.81
CA ALA A 277 -5.38 8.33 -12.72
C ALA A 277 -5.97 7.78 -14.03
N TRP A 278 -5.52 6.62 -14.46
CA TRP A 278 -5.82 6.02 -15.75
C TRP A 278 -6.44 4.65 -15.55
N LEU A 279 -7.66 4.45 -16.03
CA LEU A 279 -8.28 3.13 -16.13
C LEU A 279 -7.99 2.51 -17.49
N VAL A 280 -7.61 1.24 -17.49
CA VAL A 280 -7.45 0.41 -18.69
C VAL A 280 -8.36 -0.80 -18.53
N MET A 281 -9.42 -0.90 -19.34
CA MET A 281 -10.46 -1.91 -19.16
C MET A 281 -10.69 -2.69 -20.45
N PRO A 282 -9.87 -3.72 -20.75
CA PRO A 282 -9.96 -4.38 -22.03
C PRO A 282 -11.25 -5.17 -22.27
N GLN A 283 -11.87 -5.73 -21.22
CA GLN A 283 -13.15 -6.47 -21.26
C GLN A 283 -13.22 -7.65 -22.25
N ARG A 284 -12.07 -8.10 -22.77
CA ARG A 284 -11.95 -9.24 -23.69
C ARG A 284 -10.54 -9.82 -23.65
N THR A 285 -10.36 -10.99 -24.24
CA THR A 285 -9.03 -11.58 -24.43
C THR A 285 -8.26 -10.87 -25.56
N PRO A 286 -6.92 -10.77 -25.45
CA PRO A 286 -6.06 -10.29 -26.54
C PRO A 286 -6.19 -11.13 -27.82
N ASP A 287 -5.99 -10.49 -28.99
CA ASP A 287 -5.95 -11.20 -30.27
C ASP A 287 -4.73 -12.13 -30.36
N ARG A 288 -3.59 -11.74 -29.75
CA ARG A 288 -2.40 -12.60 -29.60
C ARG A 288 -1.62 -12.29 -28.34
N LEU A 289 -1.53 -13.27 -27.44
CA LEU A 289 -0.70 -13.25 -26.24
C LEU A 289 0.16 -14.53 -26.18
N ARG A 290 1.39 -14.48 -26.72
CA ARG A 290 2.31 -15.63 -26.82
C ARG A 290 3.76 -15.20 -26.56
N GLY A 291 4.58 -16.12 -26.05
CA GLY A 291 6.00 -15.85 -25.78
C GLY A 291 6.82 -15.71 -27.05
N GLY A 292 7.79 -14.79 -27.02
CA GLY A 292 8.67 -14.50 -28.16
C GLY A 292 7.98 -13.78 -29.32
N GLN A 293 6.70 -13.40 -29.18
CA GLN A 293 5.92 -12.74 -30.22
C GLN A 293 5.31 -11.43 -29.70
N PRO A 294 5.25 -10.36 -30.52
CA PRO A 294 4.61 -9.13 -30.10
C PRO A 294 3.11 -9.30 -29.83
N LEU A 295 2.61 -8.57 -28.83
CA LEU A 295 1.18 -8.48 -28.50
C LEU A 295 0.38 -7.94 -29.69
N ASP A 296 -0.78 -8.55 -29.95
CA ASP A 296 -1.89 -7.92 -30.69
C ASP A 296 -3.09 -7.83 -29.75
N PHE A 297 -3.62 -6.64 -29.57
CA PHE A 297 -4.77 -6.39 -28.70
C PHE A 297 -5.42 -5.08 -29.11
N ARG A 298 -6.65 -5.15 -29.62
CA ARG A 298 -7.39 -4.00 -30.14
C ARG A 298 -8.59 -3.64 -29.28
N ALA A 299 -9.10 -2.43 -29.51
CA ALA A 299 -10.31 -1.91 -28.91
C ALA A 299 -10.25 -1.97 -27.38
N ILE A 300 -9.19 -1.40 -26.79
CA ILE A 300 -9.00 -1.35 -25.34
C ILE A 300 -9.44 0.03 -24.83
N PRO A 301 -10.57 0.13 -24.12
CA PRO A 301 -10.96 1.35 -23.43
C PRO A 301 -9.89 1.85 -22.46
N VAL A 302 -9.59 3.15 -22.54
CA VAL A 302 -8.75 3.86 -21.59
C VAL A 302 -9.45 5.15 -21.18
N THR A 303 -9.66 5.33 -19.88
CA THR A 303 -10.37 6.48 -19.32
C THR A 303 -9.46 7.24 -18.36
N GLY A 304 -9.39 8.56 -18.52
CA GLY A 304 -8.66 9.47 -17.65
C GLY A 304 -9.55 10.01 -16.54
N VAL A 305 -9.10 9.88 -15.30
CA VAL A 305 -9.73 10.45 -14.11
C VAL A 305 -8.88 11.65 -13.67
N GLY A 306 -9.46 12.84 -13.75
CA GLY A 306 -8.83 14.10 -13.33
C GLY A 306 -9.41 14.64 -12.02
N GLU A 307 -8.96 15.82 -11.58
CA GLU A 307 -9.42 16.44 -10.33
C GLU A 307 -10.92 16.76 -10.32
N GLY A 308 -11.51 17.00 -11.49
CA GLY A 308 -12.96 17.22 -11.67
C GLY A 308 -13.79 15.94 -11.79
N SER A 309 -13.16 14.77 -11.93
CA SER A 309 -13.85 13.50 -12.13
C SER A 309 -14.24 12.83 -10.79
N ARG A 310 -15.15 11.86 -10.87
CA ARG A 310 -15.41 10.90 -9.79
C ARG A 310 -15.28 9.49 -10.32
N LEU A 311 -14.42 8.70 -9.68
CA LEU A 311 -14.24 7.29 -9.99
C LEU A 311 -15.06 6.45 -9.01
N HIS A 312 -15.94 5.60 -9.49
CA HIS A 312 -16.62 4.59 -8.69
C HIS A 312 -15.91 3.26 -8.88
N LEU A 313 -15.16 2.80 -7.88
CA LEU A 313 -14.42 1.54 -8.01
C LEU A 313 -15.34 0.32 -8.07
N ASP A 314 -16.59 0.42 -7.57
CA ASP A 314 -17.62 -0.56 -7.87
C ASP A 314 -18.06 -0.41 -9.33
N GLY A 315 -17.72 -1.39 -10.16
CA GLY A 315 -17.96 -1.34 -11.61
C GLY A 315 -17.04 -0.43 -12.43
N PHE A 316 -16.08 0.27 -11.80
CA PHE A 316 -15.08 1.12 -12.46
C PHE A 316 -15.67 2.19 -13.39
N GLN A 317 -16.76 2.82 -12.95
CA GLN A 317 -17.40 3.92 -13.68
C GLN A 317 -16.74 5.25 -13.38
N VAL A 318 -16.70 6.16 -14.35
CA VAL A 318 -16.12 7.50 -14.20
C VAL A 318 -17.13 8.54 -14.59
N ASP A 319 -17.54 9.37 -13.63
CA ASP A 319 -18.30 10.58 -13.91
C ASP A 319 -17.33 11.70 -14.31
N ASP A 320 -17.73 12.49 -15.31
CA ASP A 320 -16.97 13.64 -15.81
C ASP A 320 -15.51 13.28 -16.13
N ALA A 321 -15.32 12.19 -16.89
CA ALA A 321 -14.00 11.73 -17.31
C ALA A 321 -13.21 12.86 -17.97
N ALA A 322 -11.94 13.03 -17.57
CA ALA A 322 -11.06 14.05 -18.12
C ALA A 322 -10.78 13.81 -19.62
N PHE A 323 -10.76 12.53 -20.01
CA PHE A 323 -10.73 12.09 -21.41
C PHE A 323 -11.13 10.62 -21.48
N GLU A 324 -11.53 10.21 -22.68
CA GLU A 324 -11.71 8.81 -23.06
C GLU A 324 -10.97 8.57 -24.37
N MET A 325 -10.31 7.42 -24.48
CA MET A 325 -9.61 7.01 -25.68
C MET A 325 -9.65 5.49 -25.86
N THR A 326 -9.35 5.03 -27.06
CA THR A 326 -9.22 3.62 -27.38
C THR A 326 -7.78 3.29 -27.77
N ALA A 327 -7.18 2.33 -27.08
CA ALA A 327 -5.87 1.80 -27.41
C ALA A 327 -5.96 0.58 -28.35
N ASP A 328 -5.17 0.61 -29.42
CA ASP A 328 -4.95 -0.47 -30.37
C ASP A 328 -3.47 -0.87 -30.36
N ILE A 329 -3.18 -2.16 -30.19
CA ILE A 329 -1.84 -2.72 -30.28
C ILE A 329 -1.77 -3.68 -31.46
N ARG A 330 -0.88 -3.37 -32.41
CA ARG A 330 -0.62 -4.22 -33.59
C ARG A 330 0.87 -4.44 -33.75
N LYS A 331 1.29 -5.70 -33.79
CA LYS A 331 2.68 -6.15 -33.84
C LYS A 331 3.52 -5.48 -32.76
N GLY A 332 2.97 -5.35 -31.55
CA GLY A 332 3.62 -4.70 -30.40
C GLY A 332 3.77 -3.18 -30.51
N ARG A 333 3.07 -2.51 -31.45
CA ARG A 333 3.02 -1.05 -31.55
C ARG A 333 1.67 -0.56 -31.04
N LEU A 334 1.72 0.32 -30.04
CA LEU A 334 0.55 0.99 -29.47
C LEU A 334 0.16 2.19 -30.33
N GLN A 335 -1.13 2.33 -30.60
CA GLN A 335 -1.76 3.49 -31.23
C GLN A 335 -2.97 3.88 -30.40
N LEU A 336 -3.10 5.17 -30.11
CA LEU A 336 -4.27 5.75 -29.45
C LEU A 336 -5.22 6.30 -30.52
N ARG A 337 -6.52 6.15 -30.26
CA ARG A 337 -7.62 6.63 -31.10
C ARG A 337 -8.62 7.36 -30.23
#